data_AF-A0AA43LIM4-F1
#
_entry.id   AF-A0AA43LIM4-F1
#
_cell.length_a   1.000
_cell.length_b   1.000
_cell.length_c   1.000
_cell.angle_alpha   90.00
_cell.angle_beta   90.00
_cell.angle_gamma   90.00
#
_symmetry.space_group_name_H-M   'P 1'
#
loop_
_entity.id
_entity.type
_entity.pdbx_description
1 polymer ?
#
loop_
_entity_poly.entity_id
_entity_poly.type
_entity_poly.pdbx_seq_one_letter_code
_entity_poly.pdbx_strand_id
1 'polypeptide(L)'
;MTPFIAELLGTMLLILMGGGVVANVCLNKTKGHGAGWIVITTAWALGVFIGVVVAGPYSGAHLNPAVSIGLAIGGTFPWCDVCTYIAAQMLGAALGAFLVWVVYKDHFDTTEDAGAKLGVFSTNAEISNPVISLSLKAFHLFD
;
A
#
# COMPACT_ATOMS: atom_id res chain seq x y z
N MET A 1 -21.61 6.56 -0.49
CA MET A 1 -20.46 6.70 0.42
C MET A 1 -19.88 8.10 0.26
N THR A 2 -19.33 8.69 1.32
CA THR A 2 -18.57 9.95 1.17
C THR A 2 -17.20 9.67 0.55
N PRO A 3 -16.56 10.66 -0.11
CA PRO A 3 -15.21 10.48 -0.65
C PRO A 3 -14.20 10.02 0.41
N PHE A 4 -14.32 10.54 1.63
CA PHE A 4 -13.51 10.11 2.77
C PHE A 4 -13.64 8.61 3.07
N ILE A 5 -14.86 8.08 3.15
CA ILE A 5 -15.08 6.64 3.41
C ILE A 5 -14.60 5.79 2.23
N ALA A 6 -14.79 6.29 1.00
CA ALA A 6 -14.34 5.60 -0.21
C ALA A 6 -12.81 5.47 -0.28
N GLU A 7 -12.08 6.56 -0.03
CA GLU A 7 -10.61 6.56 0.04
C GLU A 7 -10.09 5.70 1.20
N LEU A 8 -10.73 5.78 2.37
CA LEU A 8 -10.36 4.96 3.52
C LEU A 8 -10.51 3.46 3.21
N LEU A 9 -11.67 3.04 2.71
CA LEU A 9 -11.93 1.63 2.41
C LEU A 9 -11.08 1.14 1.22
N GLY A 10 -10.94 1.97 0.18
CA GLY A 10 -10.12 1.65 -0.98
C GLY A 10 -8.65 1.44 -0.61
N THR A 11 -8.06 2.36 0.16
CA THR A 11 -6.67 2.23 0.61
C THR A 11 -6.50 1.11 1.63
N MET A 12 -7.48 0.88 2.51
CA MET A 12 -7.47 -0.26 3.43
C MET A 12 -7.42 -1.59 2.68
N LEU A 13 -8.27 -1.78 1.67
CA LEU A 13 -8.29 -3.00 0.87
C LEU A 13 -7.01 -3.18 0.06
N LEU A 14 -6.52 -2.10 -0.55
CA LEU A 14 -5.25 -2.08 -1.28
C LEU A 14 -4.10 -2.56 -0.38
N ILE A 15 -3.94 -1.98 0.81
CA ILE A 15 -2.87 -2.35 1.74
C ILE A 15 -3.09 -3.73 2.36
N LEU A 16 -4.34 -4.11 2.64
CA LEU A 16 -4.65 -5.44 3.17
C LEU A 16 -4.20 -6.54 2.19
N MET A 17 -4.46 -6.35 0.89
CA MET A 17 -4.09 -7.33 -0.13
C MET A 17 -2.62 -7.25 -0.51
N GLY A 18 -2.08 -6.05 -0.71
CA GLY A 18 -0.67 -5.83 -1.04
C GLY A 18 0.27 -6.25 0.10
N GLY A 19 0.01 -5.80 1.33
CA GLY A 19 0.75 -6.25 2.51
C GLY A 19 0.52 -7.73 2.81
N GLY A 20 -0.69 -8.24 2.61
CA GLY A 20 -1.03 -9.65 2.80
C GLY A 20 -0.22 -10.59 1.90
N VAL A 21 -0.03 -10.24 0.62
CA VAL A 21 0.80 -11.07 -0.27
C VAL A 21 2.27 -11.03 0.13
N VAL A 22 2.79 -9.88 0.55
CA VAL A 22 4.19 -9.76 1.01
C VAL A 22 4.38 -10.56 2.29
N ALA A 23 3.44 -10.47 3.24
CA ALA A 23 3.42 -11.32 4.43
C ALA A 23 3.41 -12.81 4.06
N ASN A 24 2.57 -13.21 3.11
CA ASN A 24 2.48 -14.59 2.66
C ASN A 24 3.76 -15.10 1.96
N VAL A 25 4.49 -14.24 1.24
CA VAL A 25 5.69 -14.66 0.51
C VAL A 25 6.95 -14.59 1.38
N CYS A 26 7.06 -13.58 2.24
CA CYS A 26 8.28 -13.27 2.99
C CYS A 26 8.31 -13.87 4.39
N LEU A 27 7.17 -14.07 5.07
CA LEU A 27 7.16 -14.63 6.43
C LEU A 27 7.32 -16.15 6.43
N ASN A 28 7.92 -16.67 7.49
CA ASN A 28 8.14 -18.11 7.66
C ASN A 28 6.84 -18.88 7.90
N LYS A 29 6.87 -20.16 7.47
CA LYS A 29 5.79 -21.14 7.65
C LYS A 29 4.44 -20.76 7.02
N THR A 30 4.42 -19.79 6.11
CA THR A 30 3.27 -19.55 5.24
C THR A 30 3.27 -20.56 4.09
N LYS A 31 2.11 -20.81 3.49
CA LYS A 31 2.01 -21.71 2.32
C LYS A 31 2.56 -21.09 1.04
N GLY A 32 2.65 -19.76 0.97
CA GLY A 32 3.24 -19.03 -0.14
C GLY A 32 4.71 -18.65 0.06
N HIS A 33 5.37 -19.15 1.12
CA HIS A 33 6.74 -18.76 1.43
C HIS A 33 7.67 -19.05 0.24
N GLY A 34 8.41 -18.02 -0.20
CA GLY A 34 9.33 -18.16 -1.34
C GLY A 34 8.65 -18.28 -2.71
N ALA A 35 7.36 -17.95 -2.84
CA ALA A 35 6.65 -17.97 -4.13
C ALA A 35 7.18 -16.95 -5.17
N GLY A 36 8.01 -16.01 -4.72
CA GLY A 36 8.76 -15.10 -5.60
C GLY A 36 8.01 -13.83 -6.00
N TRP A 37 8.72 -12.99 -6.74
CA TRP A 37 8.31 -11.61 -7.04
C TRP A 37 7.03 -11.51 -7.89
N ILE A 38 6.79 -12.46 -8.81
CA ILE A 38 5.63 -12.41 -9.71
C ILE A 38 4.30 -12.50 -8.96
N VAL A 39 4.26 -13.25 -7.85
CA VAL A 39 3.06 -13.38 -7.01
C VAL A 39 2.80 -12.06 -6.28
N ILE A 40 3.86 -11.42 -5.78
CA ILE A 40 3.78 -10.11 -5.11
C ILE A 40 3.23 -9.07 -6.10
N THR A 41 3.85 -8.89 -7.27
CA THR A 41 3.42 -7.85 -8.21
C THR A 41 2.02 -8.08 -8.76
N THR A 42 1.66 -9.32 -9.05
CA THR A 42 0.31 -9.66 -9.52
C THR A 42 -0.75 -9.34 -8.46
N ALA A 43 -0.51 -9.71 -7.19
CA ALA A 43 -1.46 -9.45 -6.13
C ALA A 43 -1.55 -7.95 -5.76
N TRP A 44 -0.44 -7.19 -5.87
CA TRP A 44 -0.49 -5.73 -5.75
C TRP A 44 -1.33 -5.10 -6.86
N ALA A 45 -1.14 -5.51 -8.12
CA ALA A 45 -1.95 -5.02 -9.23
C ALA A 45 -3.46 -5.30 -9.04
N LEU A 46 -3.81 -6.51 -8.57
CA LEU A 46 -5.19 -6.86 -8.24
C LEU A 46 -5.71 -6.09 -7.01
N GLY A 47 -4.88 -5.84 -6.01
CA GLY A 47 -5.22 -5.03 -4.84
C GLY A 47 -5.54 -3.58 -5.20
N VAL A 48 -4.74 -2.98 -6.08
CA VAL A 48 -5.00 -1.65 -6.65
C VAL A 48 -6.31 -1.66 -7.43
N PHE A 49 -6.52 -2.65 -8.31
CA PHE A 49 -7.78 -2.79 -9.07
C PHE A 49 -9.00 -2.84 -8.15
N ILE A 50 -8.96 -3.65 -7.09
CA ILE A 50 -10.06 -3.75 -6.12
C ILE A 50 -10.29 -2.41 -5.41
N GLY A 51 -9.22 -1.73 -4.98
CA GLY A 51 -9.31 -0.40 -4.39
C GLY A 51 -10.00 0.59 -5.33
N VAL A 52 -9.62 0.59 -6.61
CA VAL A 52 -10.19 1.49 -7.63
C VAL A 52 -11.67 1.17 -7.89
N VAL A 53 -12.04 -0.11 -8.00
CA VAL A 53 -13.43 -0.51 -8.22
C VAL A 53 -14.33 -0.08 -7.05
N VAL A 54 -13.83 -0.17 -5.81
CA VAL A 54 -14.58 0.21 -4.60
C VAL A 54 -14.68 1.73 -4.44
N ALA A 55 -13.58 2.46 -4.64
CA ALA A 55 -13.50 3.89 -4.34
C ALA A 55 -13.89 4.79 -5.53
N GLY A 56 -13.72 4.30 -6.76
CA GLY A 56 -13.84 5.06 -8.00
C GLY A 56 -15.16 5.80 -8.16
N PRO A 57 -16.32 5.13 -7.98
CA PRO A 57 -17.64 5.77 -8.13
C PRO A 57 -17.91 6.93 -7.17
N TYR A 58 -17.14 7.07 -6.09
CA TYR A 58 -17.42 8.01 -5.00
C TYR A 58 -16.34 9.07 -4.77
N SER A 59 -15.09 8.79 -5.12
CA SER A 59 -13.93 9.64 -4.76
C SER A 59 -12.99 9.94 -5.93
N GLY A 60 -13.14 9.26 -7.07
CA GLY A 60 -12.13 9.27 -8.13
C GLY A 60 -10.98 8.28 -7.89
N ALA A 61 -10.99 7.55 -6.77
CA ALA A 61 -10.00 6.52 -6.42
C ALA A 61 -8.55 7.00 -6.51
N HIS A 62 -8.21 8.02 -5.72
CA HIS A 62 -6.83 8.48 -5.62
C HIS A 62 -5.98 7.43 -4.91
N LEU A 63 -6.47 6.94 -3.76
CA LEU A 63 -5.90 5.88 -2.91
C LEU A 63 -4.45 6.08 -2.46
N ASN A 64 -3.86 7.22 -2.82
CA ASN A 64 -2.46 7.56 -2.69
C ASN A 64 -2.33 9.08 -2.45
N PRO A 65 -1.65 9.50 -1.36
CA PRO A 65 -1.37 10.91 -1.08
C PRO A 65 -0.64 11.63 -2.22
N ALA A 66 0.32 10.96 -2.87
CA ALA A 66 1.09 11.54 -3.97
C ALA A 66 0.20 11.81 -5.20
N VAL A 67 -0.76 10.92 -5.49
CA VAL A 67 -1.74 11.13 -6.57
C VAL A 67 -2.65 12.31 -6.24
N SER A 68 -3.12 12.41 -5.00
CA SER A 68 -4.00 13.53 -4.57
C SER A 68 -3.30 14.88 -4.69
N ILE A 69 -2.02 14.95 -4.29
CA ILE A 69 -1.19 16.15 -4.42
C ILE A 69 -0.90 16.43 -5.90
N GLY A 70 -0.55 15.41 -6.69
CA GLY A 70 -0.26 15.55 -8.12
C GLY A 70 -1.43 16.11 -8.91
N LEU A 71 -2.65 15.62 -8.66
CA LEU A 71 -3.88 16.14 -9.27
C LEU A 71 -4.20 17.57 -8.83
N ALA A 72 -3.91 17.92 -7.57
CA ALA A 72 -4.08 19.29 -7.08
C ALA A 72 -3.10 20.28 -7.72
N ILE A 73 -1.83 19.87 -7.91
CA ILE A 73 -0.83 20.64 -8.67
C ILE A 73 -1.25 20.77 -10.13
N GLY A 74 -1.80 19.71 -10.72
CA GLY A 74 -2.33 19.69 -12.08
C GLY A 74 -3.62 20.50 -12.28
N GLY A 75 -4.21 21.06 -11.22
CA GLY A 75 -5.43 21.87 -11.28
C GLY A 75 -6.72 21.06 -11.52
N THR A 76 -6.65 19.73 -11.45
CA THR A 76 -7.79 18.82 -11.67
C THR A 76 -8.46 18.38 -10.37
N PHE A 77 -7.90 18.75 -9.22
CA PHE A 77 -8.45 18.44 -7.89
C PHE A 77 -8.33 19.63 -6.93
N PRO A 78 -9.39 19.97 -6.14
CA PRO A 78 -9.36 21.11 -5.24
C PRO A 78 -8.43 20.91 -4.03
N TRP A 79 -7.58 21.90 -3.77
CA TRP A 79 -6.61 21.88 -2.66
C TRP A 79 -7.25 21.73 -1.27
N CYS A 80 -8.48 22.21 -1.08
CA CYS A 80 -9.18 22.09 0.20
C CYS A 80 -9.50 20.64 0.57
N ASP A 81 -9.61 19.74 -0.41
CA ASP A 81 -9.98 18.35 -0.18
C ASP A 81 -8.76 17.43 -0.03
N VAL A 82 -7.56 17.89 -0.42
CA VAL A 82 -6.31 17.13 -0.35
C VAL A 82 -6.03 16.62 1.06
N CYS A 83 -6.12 17.49 2.07
CA CYS A 83 -5.87 17.09 3.46
C CYS A 83 -6.84 16.01 3.94
N THR A 84 -8.12 16.10 3.54
CA THR A 84 -9.16 15.14 3.88
C THR A 84 -8.91 13.77 3.22
N TYR A 85 -8.48 13.77 1.96
CA TYR A 85 -8.10 12.55 1.23
C TYR A 85 -6.87 11.88 1.84
N ILE A 86 -5.82 12.66 2.13
CA ILE A 86 -4.60 12.14 2.78
C ILE A 86 -4.95 11.53 4.14
N ALA A 87 -5.78 12.19 4.95
CA ALA A 87 -6.22 11.63 6.23
C ALA A 87 -6.97 10.30 6.05
N ALA A 88 -7.90 10.22 5.09
CA ALA A 88 -8.62 9.00 4.77
C ALA A 88 -7.68 7.86 4.34
N GLN A 89 -6.76 8.14 3.41
CA GLN A 89 -5.80 7.18 2.88
C GLN A 89 -4.85 6.68 3.97
N MET A 90 -4.32 7.57 4.82
CA MET A 90 -3.42 7.20 5.92
C MET A 90 -4.12 6.34 6.97
N LEU A 91 -5.38 6.66 7.31
CA LEU A 91 -6.19 5.83 8.22
C LEU A 91 -6.51 4.48 7.59
N GLY A 92 -6.90 4.46 6.31
CA GLY A 92 -7.15 3.24 5.55
C GLY A 92 -5.91 2.34 5.52
N ALA A 93 -4.75 2.90 5.18
CA ALA A 93 -3.47 2.19 5.16
C ALA A 93 -3.09 1.63 6.53
N ALA A 94 -3.25 2.42 7.60
CA ALA A 94 -2.98 1.95 8.96
C ALA A 94 -3.89 0.79 9.36
N LEU A 95 -5.18 0.86 9.03
CA LEU A 95 -6.14 -0.22 9.29
C LEU A 95 -5.82 -1.47 8.46
N GLY A 96 -5.49 -1.31 7.18
CA GLY A 96 -5.09 -2.42 6.31
C GLY A 96 -3.83 -3.11 6.83
N ALA A 97 -2.80 -2.36 7.19
CA ALA A 97 -1.56 -2.88 7.76
C ALA A 97 -1.80 -3.59 9.10
N PHE A 98 -2.63 -3.01 9.97
CA PHE A 98 -3.02 -3.65 11.23
C PHE A 98 -3.72 -5.00 11.00
N LEU A 99 -4.64 -5.07 10.04
CA LEU A 99 -5.32 -6.32 9.70
C LEU A 99 -4.36 -7.37 9.14
N VAL A 100 -3.40 -6.98 8.29
CA VAL A 100 -2.33 -7.90 7.83
C VAL A 100 -1.56 -8.45 9.02
N TRP A 101 -1.16 -7.60 9.96
CA TRP A 101 -0.45 -8.03 11.16
C TRP A 101 -1.29 -9.00 12.02
N VAL A 102 -2.58 -8.72 12.21
CA VAL A 102 -3.49 -9.60 12.98
C VAL A 102 -3.62 -10.97 12.30
N VAL A 103 -3.86 -11.00 10.99
CA VAL A 103 -4.06 -12.26 10.24
C VAL A 103 -2.79 -13.11 10.20
N TYR A 104 -1.62 -12.48 10.11
CA TYR A 104 -0.32 -13.17 10.03
C TYR A 104 0.42 -13.20 11.37
N LYS A 105 -0.23 -12.91 12.51
CA LYS A 105 0.43 -12.71 13.81
C LYS A 105 1.38 -13.85 14.19
N ASP A 106 0.93 -15.10 14.07
CA ASP A 106 1.73 -16.27 14.41
C ASP A 106 2.94 -16.46 13.47
N HIS A 107 2.78 -16.08 12.19
CA HIS A 107 3.86 -16.09 11.19
C HIS A 107 4.89 -14.99 11.47
N PHE A 108 4.43 -13.81 11.90
CA PHE A 108 5.30 -12.73 12.38
C PHE A 108 6.09 -13.15 13.61
N ASP A 109 5.48 -13.85 14.56
CA ASP A 109 6.15 -14.32 15.77
C ASP A 109 7.18 -15.42 15.48
N THR A 110 6.88 -16.28 14.50
CA THR A 110 7.75 -17.38 14.08
C THR A 110 8.95 -16.92 13.23
N THR A 111 8.81 -15.80 12.52
CA THR A 111 9.89 -15.25 11.69
C THR A 111 10.88 -14.54 12.61
N GLU A 112 12.18 -14.82 12.52
CA GLU A 112 13.19 -14.11 13.35
C GLU A 112 13.76 -12.89 12.63
N ASP A 113 13.83 -12.95 11.30
CA ASP A 113 14.38 -11.87 10.48
C ASP A 113 13.55 -10.59 10.59
N ALA A 114 14.13 -9.56 11.19
CA ALA A 114 13.53 -8.24 11.32
C ALA A 114 13.36 -7.55 9.95
N GLY A 115 14.24 -7.85 8.99
CA GLY A 115 14.17 -7.31 7.62
C GLY A 115 12.91 -7.79 6.91
N ALA A 116 12.66 -9.11 6.90
CA ALA A 116 11.44 -9.69 6.35
C ALA A 116 10.16 -9.15 6.99
N LYS A 117 10.15 -8.94 8.32
CA LYS A 117 8.97 -8.35 9.00
C LYS A 117 8.73 -6.91 8.57
N LEU A 118 9.79 -6.10 8.54
CA LEU A 118 9.72 -4.70 8.13
C LEU A 118 9.34 -4.57 6.65
N GLY A 119 9.79 -5.50 5.81
CA GLY A 119 9.49 -5.57 4.39
C GLY A 119 8.01 -5.73 4.06
N VAL A 120 7.20 -6.26 4.99
CA VAL A 120 5.74 -6.35 4.81
C VAL A 120 5.08 -4.97 4.80
N PHE A 121 5.61 -4.01 5.56
CA PHE A 121 4.97 -2.70 5.78
C PHE A 121 5.74 -1.54 5.15
N SER A 122 6.98 -1.76 4.72
CA SER A 122 7.84 -0.71 4.19
C SER A 122 8.81 -1.24 3.15
N THR A 123 9.22 -0.38 2.23
CA THR A 123 10.18 -0.70 1.18
C THR A 123 11.53 -0.08 1.50
N ASN A 124 12.55 -0.93 1.58
CA ASN A 124 13.95 -0.52 1.76
C ASN A 124 14.74 -0.78 0.48
N ALA A 125 15.76 0.05 0.24
CA ALA A 125 16.68 -0.19 -0.85
C ALA A 125 17.64 -1.32 -0.47
N GLU A 126 17.75 -2.34 -1.32
CA GLU A 126 18.69 -3.45 -1.13
C GLU A 126 20.14 -2.97 -1.13
N ILE A 127 20.44 -1.95 -1.96
CA ILE A 127 21.73 -1.28 -2.01
C ILE A 127 21.56 0.14 -1.49
N SER A 128 22.28 0.48 -0.42
CA SER A 128 22.20 1.80 0.21
C SER A 128 22.96 2.85 -0.60
N ASN A 129 22.23 3.61 -1.43
CA ASN A 129 22.72 4.84 -2.05
C ASN A 129 21.62 5.90 -2.02
N PRO A 130 21.67 6.88 -1.10
CA PRO A 130 20.56 7.79 -0.87
C PRO A 130 20.19 8.63 -2.09
N VAL A 131 21.16 9.00 -2.93
CA VAL A 131 20.92 9.81 -4.13
C VAL A 131 20.20 8.99 -5.19
N ILE A 132 20.71 7.80 -5.51
CA ILE A 132 20.13 6.92 -6.54
C ILE A 132 18.78 6.37 -6.07
N SER A 133 18.67 5.98 -4.80
CA SER A 133 17.42 5.50 -4.22
C SER A 133 16.33 6.56 -4.22
N LEU A 134 16.66 7.85 -4.00
CA LEU A 134 15.69 8.93 -4.07
C LEU A 134 15.19 9.13 -5.51
N SER A 135 16.09 9.15 -6.49
CA SER A 135 15.74 9.28 -7.91
C SER A 135 14.85 8.12 -8.40
N LEU A 136 15.17 6.89 -8.00
CA LEU A 136 14.34 5.71 -8.31
C LEU A 136 12.94 5.84 -7.70
N LYS A 137 12.83 6.24 -6.43
CA LYS A 137 11.53 6.43 -5.76
C LYS A 137 10.70 7.53 -6.42
N ALA A 138 11.32 8.59 -6.91
CA ALA A 138 10.61 9.66 -7.63
C ALA A 138 10.09 9.19 -8.99
N PHE A 139 10.84 8.34 -9.70
CA PHE A 139 10.41 7.78 -10.99
C PHE A 139 9.24 6.81 -10.81
N HIS A 140 9.33 5.92 -9.80
CA HIS A 140 8.32 4.91 -9.50
C HIS A 140 7.17 5.42 -8.62
N LEU A 141 7.06 6.73 -8.37
CA LEU A 141 6.03 7.30 -7.49
C LEU A 141 4.61 7.18 -8.08
N PHE A 142 4.51 6.87 -9.38
CA PHE A 142 3.27 6.81 -10.16
C PHE A 142 2.98 5.42 -10.75
N ASP A 143 3.84 4.43 -10.50
CA ASP A 143 3.64 3.02 -10.90
C ASP A 143 2.88 2.26 -9.80
#